data_AF-A0A4S3FVK7-F1
#
_entry.id   AF-A0A4S3FVK7-F1
#
_cell.length_a   1.000
_cell.length_b   1.000
_cell.length_c   1.000
_cell.angle_alpha   90.00
_cell.angle_beta   90.00
_cell.angle_gamma   90.00
#
_symmetry.space_group_name_H-M   'P 1'
#
loop_
_entity.id
_entity.type
_entity.pdbx_description
1 polymer ?
#
loop_
_entity_poly.entity_id
_entity_poly.type
_entity_poly.pdbx_seq_one_letter_code
_entity_poly.pdbx_strand_id
1 'polypeptide(L)'
;MHFARRLLVLFLFLLPFQLAAREPSHGVHGMVLFGGSEGLYASHLPLFHAPHDNQVVLKVRFADPALERAMRTRLDGKTALWTLEPEAFALHRLAPDSARPLENFRANVVEGHFEREGVTRERDAALVVEKVLLYRTLSPQPAVQTVARYLPVGRFLVKLVDSRPDFEHIVLLGRPAAGPVEVAKQGVEADLPALARQVPATGTVYYETADLR
;
A
#
# COMPACT_ATOMS: atom_id res chain seq x y z
N MET A 1 28.28 5.34 74.56
CA MET A 1 27.21 6.19 74.00
C MET A 1 27.53 6.48 72.54
N HIS A 2 26.57 6.23 71.67
CA HIS A 2 26.66 6.25 70.22
C HIS A 2 27.00 7.63 69.64
N PHE A 3 27.89 7.67 68.64
CA PHE A 3 27.78 8.64 67.55
C PHE A 3 27.85 7.90 66.22
N ALA A 4 26.70 7.85 65.56
CA ALA A 4 26.49 7.34 64.23
C ALA A 4 26.10 8.49 63.31
N ARG A 5 26.18 8.23 61.99
CA ARG A 5 25.52 8.93 60.87
C ARG A 5 26.24 10.18 60.34
N ARG A 6 26.38 10.41 59.04
CA ARG A 6 25.84 9.76 57.82
C ARG A 6 26.76 10.18 56.67
N LEU A 7 27.32 9.24 55.92
CA LEU A 7 27.88 9.52 54.60
C LEU A 7 26.71 9.49 53.61
N LEU A 8 26.34 10.64 53.05
CA LEU A 8 25.34 10.74 52.00
C LEU A 8 26.02 10.40 50.66
N VAL A 9 25.91 9.16 50.21
CA VAL A 9 26.30 8.77 48.85
C VAL A 9 25.15 9.12 47.92
N LEU A 10 25.34 10.17 47.13
CA LEU A 10 24.40 10.58 46.08
C LEU A 10 24.61 9.64 44.87
N PHE A 11 23.75 8.63 44.73
CA PHE A 11 23.69 7.82 43.51
C PHE A 11 23.01 8.64 42.41
N LEU A 12 23.80 9.22 41.50
CA LEU A 12 23.27 9.71 40.22
C LEU A 12 22.82 8.49 39.40
N PHE A 13 21.51 8.26 39.32
CA PHE A 13 20.94 7.38 38.31
C PHE A 13 21.08 8.05 36.94
N LEU A 14 22.14 7.68 36.20
CA LEU A 14 22.20 7.88 34.76
C LEU A 14 21.17 6.93 34.12
N LEU A 15 19.92 7.39 33.98
CA LEU A 15 18.97 6.73 33.09
C LEU A 15 19.48 6.96 31.66
N PRO A 16 19.84 5.93 30.89
CA PRO A 16 20.05 6.12 29.47
C PRO A 16 18.69 6.51 28.88
N PHE A 17 18.59 7.76 28.40
CA PHE A 17 17.57 8.14 27.43
C PHE A 17 17.85 7.30 26.18
N GLN A 18 17.27 6.10 26.11
CA GLN A 18 17.12 5.42 24.84
C GLN A 18 16.14 6.28 24.04
N LEU A 19 16.66 7.12 23.14
CA LEU A 19 15.87 7.59 22.03
C LEU A 19 15.34 6.32 21.35
N ALA A 20 14.06 6.03 21.54
CA ALA A 20 13.41 4.99 20.78
C ALA A 20 13.56 5.37 19.30
N ALA A 21 14.42 4.65 18.58
CA ALA A 21 14.52 4.81 17.14
C ALA A 21 13.11 4.64 16.57
N ARG A 22 12.64 5.62 15.80
CA ARG A 22 11.34 5.53 15.15
C ARG A 22 11.34 4.25 14.32
N GLU A 23 10.30 3.44 14.49
CA GLU A 23 10.20 2.15 13.83
C GLU A 23 10.38 2.34 12.30
N PRO A 24 11.29 1.59 11.62
CA PRO A 24 11.74 1.92 10.26
C PRO A 24 10.62 1.97 9.22
N SER A 25 9.52 1.24 9.43
CA SER A 25 8.38 1.22 8.52
C SER A 25 7.30 2.25 8.87
N HIS A 26 7.53 3.12 9.85
CA HIS A 26 6.56 4.12 10.30
C HIS A 26 6.56 5.37 9.41
N GLY A 27 5.42 5.65 8.78
CA GLY A 27 5.26 6.77 7.86
C GLY A 27 3.82 6.92 7.38
N VAL A 28 3.59 7.90 6.49
CA VAL A 28 2.34 8.01 5.73
C VAL A 28 2.50 7.15 4.48
N HIS A 29 1.61 6.19 4.31
CA HIS A 29 1.70 5.18 3.25
C HIS A 29 0.60 5.41 2.22
N GLY A 30 0.86 6.29 1.25
CA GLY A 30 -0.09 6.60 0.18
C GLY A 30 -0.57 5.34 -0.54
N MET A 31 -1.85 5.28 -0.89
CA MET A 31 -2.42 4.11 -1.55
C MET A 31 -3.34 4.49 -2.70
N VAL A 32 -3.35 3.71 -3.78
CA VAL A 32 -4.41 3.76 -4.80
C VAL A 32 -5.65 3.06 -4.27
N LEU A 33 -6.79 3.75 -4.25
CA LEU A 33 -8.09 3.18 -3.94
C LEU A 33 -8.79 2.77 -5.25
N PHE A 34 -9.18 1.50 -5.34
CA PHE A 34 -9.88 0.97 -6.51
C PHE A 34 -10.89 -0.10 -6.07
N GLY A 35 -11.83 -0.45 -6.96
CA GLY A 35 -12.85 -1.44 -6.61
C GLY A 35 -14.18 -1.20 -7.30
N GLY A 36 -15.24 -1.69 -6.67
CA GLY A 36 -16.60 -1.56 -7.18
C GLY A 36 -17.57 -2.43 -6.39
N SER A 37 -18.57 -2.97 -7.08
CA SER A 37 -19.60 -3.84 -6.49
C SER A 37 -19.03 -5.03 -5.69
N GLU A 38 -17.91 -5.61 -6.13
CA GLU A 38 -17.28 -6.80 -5.53
C GLU A 38 -16.46 -6.49 -4.26
N GLY A 39 -16.13 -5.22 -3.99
CA GLY A 39 -15.27 -4.83 -2.89
C GLY A 39 -14.42 -3.61 -3.21
N LEU A 40 -13.81 -3.03 -2.18
CA LEU A 40 -12.80 -2.00 -2.30
C LEU A 40 -11.43 -2.58 -1.96
N TYR A 41 -10.42 -2.04 -2.62
CA TYR A 41 -9.04 -2.47 -2.51
C TYR A 41 -8.14 -1.23 -2.41
N ALA A 42 -7.04 -1.37 -1.67
CA ALA A 42 -6.03 -0.33 -1.56
C ALA A 42 -4.66 -0.93 -1.92
N SER A 43 -3.98 -0.35 -2.91
CA SER A 43 -2.60 -0.72 -3.26
C SER A 43 -1.65 0.35 -2.74
N HIS A 44 -0.75 0.00 -1.84
CA HIS A 44 0.31 0.90 -1.38
C HIS A 44 1.20 1.31 -2.56
N LEU A 45 1.65 2.57 -2.56
CA LEU A 45 2.59 3.16 -3.51
C LEU A 45 4.03 2.96 -2.99
N PRO A 46 4.73 1.87 -3.38
CA PRO A 46 5.98 1.51 -2.75
C PRO A 46 7.18 2.22 -3.37
N LEU A 47 8.26 2.31 -2.60
CA LEU A 47 9.60 2.71 -3.07
C LEU A 47 10.57 1.58 -2.74
N PHE A 48 11.80 1.63 -3.26
CA PHE A 48 12.84 0.65 -2.93
C PHE A 48 13.56 0.91 -1.60
N HIS A 49 12.94 1.65 -0.67
CA HIS A 49 13.55 2.00 0.61
C HIS A 49 12.48 2.28 1.67
N ALA A 50 12.84 2.00 2.93
CA ALA A 50 12.00 2.31 4.07
C ALA A 50 11.63 3.80 4.12
N PRO A 51 10.41 4.15 4.55
CA PRO A 51 9.41 3.26 5.12
C PRO A 51 8.51 2.55 4.08
N HIS A 52 8.77 2.69 2.79
CA HIS A 52 7.88 2.30 1.68
C HIS A 52 8.32 1.03 0.93
N ASP A 53 9.26 0.26 1.48
CA ASP A 53 9.91 -0.90 0.86
C ASP A 53 9.09 -2.18 0.84
N ASN A 54 7.76 -2.08 0.97
CA ASN A 54 6.87 -3.23 0.86
C ASN A 54 5.76 -2.96 -0.16
N GLN A 55 5.62 -3.85 -1.13
CA GLN A 55 4.44 -3.88 -1.99
C GLN A 55 3.29 -4.53 -1.21
N VAL A 56 2.21 -3.77 -1.01
CA VAL A 56 1.06 -4.19 -0.22
C VAL A 56 -0.23 -3.94 -0.99
N VAL A 57 -1.10 -4.96 -1.02
CA VAL A 57 -2.48 -4.82 -1.54
C VAL A 57 -3.43 -5.31 -0.48
N LEU A 58 -4.43 -4.50 -0.16
CA LEU A 58 -5.43 -4.75 0.85
C LEU A 58 -6.81 -4.90 0.21
N LYS A 59 -7.63 -5.77 0.75
CA LYS A 59 -9.09 -5.63 0.68
C LYS A 59 -9.52 -4.79 1.88
N VAL A 60 -10.25 -3.72 1.61
CA VAL A 60 -10.69 -2.75 2.62
C VAL A 60 -12.19 -2.50 2.50
N ARG A 61 -12.74 -1.92 3.56
CA ARG A 61 -14.06 -1.27 3.54
C ARG A 61 -14.00 0.00 4.37
N PHE A 62 -14.86 0.96 4.05
CA PHE A 62 -15.14 2.05 4.97
C PHE A 62 -15.97 1.54 6.16
N ALA A 63 -15.70 2.08 7.34
CA ALA A 63 -16.49 1.79 8.54
C ALA A 63 -17.89 2.40 8.44
N ASP A 64 -18.04 3.55 7.78
CA ASP A 64 -19.33 4.15 7.44
C ASP A 64 -19.96 3.41 6.24
N PRO A 65 -21.11 2.72 6.42
CA PRO A 65 -21.78 2.00 5.34
C PRO A 65 -22.30 2.90 4.22
N ALA A 66 -22.62 4.17 4.48
CA ALA A 66 -23.07 5.11 3.46
C ALA A 66 -21.91 5.50 2.53
N LEU A 67 -20.77 5.86 3.11
CA LEU A 67 -19.55 6.12 2.36
C LEU A 67 -19.07 4.88 1.60
N GLU A 68 -19.10 3.70 2.22
CA GLU A 68 -18.79 2.42 1.56
C GLU A 68 -19.61 2.23 0.27
N ARG A 69 -20.94 2.37 0.37
CA ARG A 69 -21.84 2.23 -0.80
C ARG A 69 -21.58 3.30 -1.86
N ALA A 70 -21.33 4.54 -1.44
CA ALA A 70 -21.04 5.64 -2.35
C ALA A 70 -19.73 5.39 -3.12
N MET A 71 -18.67 4.95 -2.43
CA MET A 71 -17.37 4.68 -3.05
C MET A 71 -17.40 3.45 -3.94
N ARG A 72 -18.10 2.38 -3.56
CA ARG A 72 -18.32 1.23 -4.46
C ARG A 72 -19.00 1.66 -5.74
N THR A 73 -20.09 2.43 -5.65
CA THR A 73 -20.80 2.95 -6.83
C THR A 73 -19.91 3.87 -7.66
N ARG A 74 -19.11 4.73 -7.02
CA ARG A 74 -18.19 5.66 -7.69
C ARG A 74 -17.13 4.94 -8.53
N LEU A 75 -16.57 3.86 -8.00
CA LEU A 75 -15.44 3.16 -8.59
C LEU A 75 -15.84 2.02 -9.53
N ASP A 76 -17.07 1.52 -9.45
CA ASP A 76 -17.51 0.35 -10.20
C ASP A 76 -17.36 0.53 -11.72
N GLY A 77 -16.45 -0.25 -12.31
CA GLY A 77 -16.16 -0.20 -13.74
C GLY A 77 -15.48 1.10 -14.20
N LYS A 78 -14.91 1.89 -13.29
CA LYS A 78 -14.24 3.17 -13.59
C LYS A 78 -12.72 3.04 -13.43
N THR A 79 -12.00 3.88 -14.16
CA THR A 79 -10.53 3.95 -14.15
C THR A 79 -10.01 5.31 -13.68
N ALA A 80 -10.88 6.20 -13.21
CA ALA A 80 -10.46 7.45 -12.60
C ALA A 80 -9.59 7.16 -11.38
N LEU A 81 -8.47 7.88 -11.24
CA LEU A 81 -7.57 7.70 -10.10
C LEU A 81 -8.23 8.21 -8.83
N TRP A 82 -8.21 7.38 -7.79
CA TRP A 82 -8.51 7.75 -6.42
C TRP A 82 -7.39 7.27 -5.53
N THR A 83 -7.01 8.07 -4.55
CA THR A 83 -5.96 7.73 -3.60
C THR A 83 -6.42 7.91 -2.16
N LEU A 84 -5.75 7.21 -1.26
CA LEU A 84 -5.83 7.37 0.19
C LEU A 84 -4.55 8.06 0.64
N GLU A 85 -4.71 9.05 1.51
CA GLU A 85 -3.65 9.59 2.36
C GLU A 85 -3.94 9.15 3.80
N PRO A 86 -3.36 8.04 4.27
CA PRO A 86 -3.61 7.54 5.61
C PRO A 86 -2.96 8.39 6.71
N GLU A 87 -3.46 8.27 7.93
CA GLU A 87 -2.67 8.61 9.11
C GLU A 87 -1.37 7.80 9.14
N ALA A 88 -0.34 8.31 9.84
CA ALA A 88 0.93 7.61 9.89
C ALA A 88 0.84 6.30 10.70
N PHE A 89 1.32 5.21 10.11
CA PHE A 89 1.40 3.90 10.79
C PHE A 89 2.67 3.14 10.37
N ALA A 90 2.98 2.07 11.11
CA ALA A 90 4.08 1.17 10.79
C ALA A 90 3.65 0.13 9.75
N LEU A 91 4.20 0.17 8.53
CA LEU A 91 3.77 -0.67 7.40
C LEU A 91 3.89 -2.16 7.69
N HIS A 92 4.89 -2.58 8.49
CA HIS A 92 5.05 -3.99 8.89
C HIS A 92 3.87 -4.54 9.69
N ARG A 93 2.98 -3.68 10.22
CA ARG A 93 1.73 -4.12 10.87
C ARG A 93 0.76 -4.77 9.89
N LEU A 94 0.98 -4.64 8.58
CA LEU A 94 0.24 -5.34 7.53
C LEU A 94 0.89 -6.67 7.12
N ALA A 95 2.06 -7.04 7.69
CA ALA A 95 2.65 -8.35 7.43
C ALA A 95 1.76 -9.47 8.00
N PRO A 96 1.61 -10.62 7.30
CA PRO A 96 0.76 -11.73 7.74
C PRO A 96 1.08 -12.26 9.15
N ASP A 97 2.34 -12.16 9.56
CA ASP A 97 2.89 -12.64 10.83
C ASP A 97 3.11 -11.52 11.86
N SER A 98 2.56 -10.33 11.62
CA SER A 98 2.71 -9.21 12.55
C SER A 98 2.13 -9.52 13.93
N ALA A 99 2.92 -9.31 14.98
CA ALA A 99 2.47 -9.46 16.37
C ALA A 99 1.42 -8.42 16.79
N ARG A 100 1.29 -7.30 16.05
CA ARG A 100 0.33 -6.23 16.31
C ARG A 100 -0.30 -5.77 15.00
N PRO A 101 -1.20 -6.59 14.42
CA PRO A 101 -1.75 -6.32 13.10
C PRO A 101 -2.46 -4.96 13.04
N LEU A 102 -2.41 -4.30 11.88
CA LEU A 102 -3.21 -3.11 11.61
C LEU A 102 -4.57 -3.55 11.07
N GLU A 103 -5.59 -3.47 11.92
CA GLU A 103 -6.96 -3.88 11.56
C GLU A 103 -7.80 -2.73 11.02
N ASN A 104 -7.44 -1.50 11.37
CA ASN A 104 -8.11 -0.28 10.96
C ASN A 104 -7.13 0.89 10.95
N PHE A 105 -7.45 1.90 10.13
CA PHE A 105 -6.72 3.16 10.04
C PHE A 105 -7.65 4.25 9.51
N ARG A 106 -7.29 5.50 9.75
CA ARG A 106 -7.97 6.66 9.16
C ARG A 106 -7.24 7.16 7.92
N ALA A 107 -7.97 7.70 6.95
CA ALA A 107 -7.38 8.30 5.77
C ALA A 107 -8.24 9.43 5.18
N ASN A 108 -7.59 10.40 4.54
CA ASN A 108 -8.25 11.27 3.59
C ASN A 108 -8.48 10.50 2.28
N VAL A 109 -9.68 10.65 1.70
CA VAL A 109 -10.03 10.07 0.39
C VAL A 109 -9.91 11.17 -0.65
N VAL A 110 -9.04 10.95 -1.64
CA VAL A 110 -8.65 11.95 -2.63
C VAL A 110 -9.07 11.48 -4.02
N GLU A 111 -9.78 12.33 -4.75
CA GLU A 111 -9.99 12.17 -6.19
C GLU A 111 -8.75 12.68 -6.92
N GLY A 112 -8.06 11.81 -7.64
CA GLY A 112 -6.72 12.06 -8.15
C GLY A 112 -5.62 11.59 -7.19
N HIS A 113 -4.43 12.16 -7.33
CA HIS A 113 -3.23 11.78 -6.59
C HIS A 113 -3.05 12.66 -5.34
N PHE A 114 -2.86 12.05 -4.17
CA PHE A 114 -2.79 12.76 -2.88
C PHE A 114 -1.62 13.77 -2.77
N GLU A 115 -0.43 13.45 -3.31
CA GLU A 115 0.72 14.37 -3.32
C GLU A 115 0.75 15.38 -4.48
N ARG A 116 -0.21 15.30 -5.41
CA ARG A 116 -0.29 16.19 -6.57
C ARG A 116 -1.62 16.95 -6.51
N GLU A 117 -2.12 17.42 -7.65
CA GLU A 117 -3.33 18.26 -7.75
C GLU A 117 -4.66 17.51 -7.47
N GLY A 118 -4.65 16.48 -6.61
CA GLY A 118 -5.83 15.75 -6.18
C GLY A 118 -6.75 16.58 -5.28
N VAL A 119 -8.05 16.26 -5.29
CA VAL A 119 -9.06 16.93 -4.47
C VAL A 119 -9.51 16.00 -3.35
N THR A 120 -9.26 16.38 -2.10
CA THR A 120 -9.81 15.67 -0.94
C THR A 120 -11.34 15.73 -0.97
N ARG A 121 -11.98 14.57 -1.08
CA ARG A 121 -13.45 14.42 -1.07
C ARG A 121 -13.97 14.07 0.31
N GLU A 122 -13.22 13.26 1.06
CA GLU A 122 -13.54 12.92 2.44
C GLU A 122 -12.30 13.05 3.31
N ARG A 123 -12.48 13.54 4.53
CA ARG A 123 -11.40 13.66 5.53
C ARG A 123 -11.59 12.64 6.62
N ASP A 124 -10.48 12.08 7.10
CA ASP A 124 -10.45 11.22 8.28
C ASP A 124 -11.44 10.03 8.22
N ALA A 125 -11.68 9.50 7.02
CA ALA A 125 -12.55 8.36 6.82
C ALA A 125 -11.92 7.13 7.50
N ALA A 126 -12.69 6.43 8.33
CA ALA A 126 -12.22 5.21 8.97
C ALA A 126 -12.31 4.02 7.99
N LEU A 127 -11.19 3.36 7.74
CA LEU A 127 -11.11 2.13 6.96
C LEU A 127 -10.85 0.93 7.87
N VAL A 128 -11.40 -0.21 7.48
CA VAL A 128 -11.15 -1.52 8.07
C VAL A 128 -10.42 -2.38 7.06
N VAL A 129 -9.31 -3.00 7.49
CA VAL A 129 -8.56 -3.99 6.71
C VAL A 129 -9.29 -5.31 6.81
N GLU A 130 -9.97 -5.71 5.73
CA GLU A 130 -10.66 -7.00 5.69
C GLU A 130 -9.68 -8.14 5.43
N LYS A 131 -8.68 -7.89 4.58
CA LYS A 131 -7.67 -8.90 4.20
C LYS A 131 -6.43 -8.24 3.62
N VAL A 132 -5.26 -8.76 3.96
CA VAL A 132 -4.01 -8.50 3.23
C VAL A 132 -3.93 -9.50 2.07
N LEU A 133 -3.99 -9.01 0.84
CA LEU A 133 -3.98 -9.82 -0.39
C LEU A 133 -2.57 -10.04 -0.94
N LEU A 134 -1.69 -9.05 -0.74
CA LEU A 134 -0.29 -9.09 -1.11
C LEU A 134 0.51 -8.37 -0.03
N TYR A 135 1.61 -8.96 0.40
CA TYR A 135 2.64 -8.32 1.22
C TYR A 135 4.00 -8.88 0.81
N ARG A 136 4.87 -8.04 0.25
CA ARG A 136 6.22 -8.43 -0.17
C ARG A 136 7.20 -7.30 0.03
N THR A 137 8.32 -7.58 0.67
CA THR A 137 9.44 -6.64 0.75
C THR A 137 10.14 -6.54 -0.61
N LEU A 138 10.40 -5.31 -1.04
CA LEU A 138 11.10 -5.00 -2.27
C LEU A 138 12.61 -5.04 -2.04
N SER A 139 13.32 -5.59 -3.01
CA SER A 139 14.79 -5.59 -2.99
C SER A 139 15.29 -4.25 -3.55
N PRO A 140 16.17 -3.52 -2.84
CA PRO A 140 16.77 -2.30 -3.36
C PRO A 140 17.84 -2.57 -4.42
N GLN A 141 18.24 -3.83 -4.62
CA GLN A 141 19.27 -4.19 -5.59
C GLN A 141 18.71 -4.15 -7.01
N PRO A 142 19.48 -3.63 -8.00
CA PRO A 142 19.10 -3.71 -9.40
C PRO A 142 18.82 -5.16 -9.82
N ALA A 143 17.71 -5.36 -10.51
CA ALA A 143 17.31 -6.65 -11.06
C ALA A 143 16.51 -6.41 -12.34
N VAL A 144 16.72 -7.26 -13.34
CA VAL A 144 16.00 -7.19 -14.62
C VAL A 144 15.16 -8.45 -14.77
N GLN A 145 13.85 -8.28 -14.75
CA GLN A 145 12.91 -9.29 -15.24
C GLN A 145 12.44 -8.91 -16.64
N THR A 146 12.29 -9.90 -17.50
CA THR A 146 11.74 -9.75 -18.87
C THR A 146 10.26 -10.08 -18.96
N VAL A 147 9.65 -10.46 -17.82
CA VAL A 147 8.24 -10.82 -17.69
C VAL A 147 7.61 -9.95 -16.61
N ALA A 148 6.46 -9.36 -16.91
CA ALA A 148 5.59 -8.71 -15.94
C ALA A 148 4.56 -9.74 -15.46
N ARG A 149 4.54 -10.00 -14.15
CA ARG A 149 3.58 -10.88 -13.50
C ARG A 149 2.45 -10.07 -12.88
N TYR A 150 1.22 -10.46 -13.14
CA TYR A 150 0.02 -9.82 -12.62
C TYR A 150 -0.77 -10.79 -11.76
N LEU A 151 -1.20 -10.34 -10.59
CA LEU A 151 -2.08 -11.10 -9.69
C LEU A 151 -3.53 -10.63 -9.84
N PRO A 152 -4.50 -11.56 -9.90
CA PRO A 152 -5.92 -11.21 -9.90
C PRO A 152 -6.38 -10.72 -8.52
N VAL A 153 -7.09 -9.59 -8.51
CA VAL A 153 -7.73 -8.99 -7.35
C VAL A 153 -9.16 -8.60 -7.75
N GLY A 154 -10.12 -9.50 -7.55
CA GLY A 154 -11.47 -9.33 -8.10
C GLY A 154 -11.44 -9.18 -9.63
N ARG A 155 -12.07 -8.12 -10.16
CA ARG A 155 -11.97 -7.70 -11.57
C ARG A 155 -10.75 -6.87 -11.91
N PHE A 156 -9.68 -6.93 -11.11
CA PHE A 156 -8.47 -6.18 -11.36
C PHE A 156 -7.26 -7.10 -11.50
N LEU A 157 -6.24 -6.61 -12.18
CA LEU A 157 -4.89 -7.17 -12.14
C LEU A 157 -3.96 -6.16 -11.48
N VAL A 158 -3.16 -6.61 -10.51
CA VAL A 158 -2.08 -5.82 -9.90
C VAL A 158 -0.75 -6.43 -10.32
N LYS A 159 0.13 -5.63 -10.93
CA LYS A 159 1.48 -6.08 -11.29
C LYS A 159 2.34 -6.27 -10.04
N LEU A 160 3.04 -7.39 -9.94
CA LEU A 160 4.10 -7.59 -8.96
C LEU A 160 5.32 -6.75 -9.31
N VAL A 161 5.83 -5.98 -8.35
CA VAL A 161 7.12 -5.30 -8.48
C VAL A 161 8.23 -6.29 -8.13
N ASP A 162 9.10 -6.57 -9.09
CA ASP A 162 10.11 -7.65 -9.02
C ASP A 162 11.41 -7.34 -9.77
N SER A 163 11.57 -6.10 -10.23
CA SER A 163 12.77 -5.55 -10.86
C SER A 163 13.13 -4.20 -10.24
N ARG A 164 14.31 -3.67 -10.53
CA ARG A 164 14.67 -2.27 -10.31
C ARG A 164 15.58 -1.81 -11.44
N PRO A 165 15.16 -0.85 -12.30
CA PRO A 165 13.87 -0.13 -12.26
C PRO A 165 12.68 -1.02 -12.63
N ASP A 166 11.47 -0.56 -12.28
CA ASP A 166 10.21 -1.24 -12.58
C ASP A 166 9.04 -0.25 -12.70
N PHE A 167 7.82 -0.75 -12.71
CA PHE A 167 6.60 0.06 -12.76
C PHE A 167 5.48 -0.54 -11.93
N GLU A 168 4.58 0.30 -11.45
CA GLU A 168 3.30 -0.10 -10.89
C GLU A 168 2.26 -0.15 -12.00
N HIS A 169 1.35 -1.12 -11.93
CA HIS A 169 0.24 -1.18 -12.88
C HIS A 169 -0.97 -1.88 -12.27
N ILE A 170 -2.11 -1.20 -12.30
CA ILE A 170 -3.42 -1.72 -11.92
C ILE A 170 -4.34 -1.64 -13.13
N VAL A 171 -4.85 -2.79 -13.56
CA VAL A 171 -5.70 -2.94 -14.75
C VAL A 171 -7.10 -3.36 -14.34
N LEU A 172 -8.11 -2.68 -14.86
CA LEU A 172 -9.50 -3.09 -14.76
C LEU A 172 -9.83 -4.11 -15.86
N LEU A 173 -10.56 -5.16 -15.49
CA LEU A 173 -11.03 -6.21 -16.39
C LEU A 173 -12.57 -6.18 -16.50
N GLY A 174 -13.09 -6.58 -17.66
CA GLY A 174 -14.52 -6.78 -17.88
C GLY A 174 -15.09 -7.97 -17.09
N ARG A 175 -14.24 -8.94 -16.72
CA ARG A 175 -14.55 -10.07 -15.84
C ARG A 175 -13.28 -10.53 -15.10
N PRO A 176 -13.40 -11.18 -13.93
CA PRO A 176 -12.25 -11.68 -13.19
C PRO A 176 -11.37 -12.61 -14.04
N ALA A 177 -10.05 -12.51 -13.86
CA ALA A 177 -9.11 -13.47 -14.44
C ALA A 177 -9.14 -14.78 -13.65
N ALA A 178 -8.95 -15.92 -14.33
CA ALA A 178 -8.96 -17.24 -13.71
C ALA A 178 -7.72 -17.51 -12.84
N GLY A 179 -6.65 -16.73 -13.03
CA GLY A 179 -5.38 -16.88 -12.31
C GLY A 179 -4.41 -15.76 -12.66
N PRO A 180 -3.16 -15.87 -12.16
CA PRO A 180 -2.09 -14.95 -12.53
C PRO A 180 -1.86 -14.88 -14.04
N VAL A 181 -1.42 -13.71 -14.51
CA VAL A 181 -1.16 -13.45 -15.92
C VAL A 181 0.28 -13.00 -16.08
N GLU A 182 0.96 -13.54 -17.09
CA GLU A 182 2.33 -13.17 -17.41
C GLU A 182 2.40 -12.62 -18.84
N VAL A 183 3.07 -11.49 -19.00
CA VAL A 183 3.35 -10.89 -20.32
C VAL A 183 4.80 -10.47 -20.39
N ALA A 184 5.37 -10.41 -21.58
CA ALA A 184 6.69 -9.85 -21.77
C ALA A 184 6.71 -8.37 -21.32
N LYS A 185 7.85 -7.92 -20.80
CA LYS A 185 8.13 -6.51 -20.52
C LYS A 185 9.54 -6.15 -20.97
N GLN A 186 9.75 -4.88 -21.30
CA GLN A 186 11.06 -4.33 -21.62
C GLN A 186 11.33 -3.15 -20.68
N GLY A 187 12.22 -3.36 -19.71
CA GLY A 187 12.49 -2.36 -18.67
C GLY A 187 11.22 -2.01 -17.88
N VAL A 188 10.77 -0.76 -18.02
CA VAL A 188 9.58 -0.20 -17.37
C VAL A 188 8.35 -0.15 -18.27
N GLU A 189 8.38 -0.82 -19.42
CA GLU A 189 7.28 -0.86 -20.38
C GLU A 189 6.60 -2.23 -20.41
N ALA A 190 5.29 -2.26 -20.20
CA ALA A 190 4.46 -3.46 -20.31
C ALA A 190 4.00 -3.71 -21.76
N ASP A 191 3.98 -4.97 -22.21
CA ASP A 191 3.29 -5.36 -23.45
C ASP A 191 1.75 -5.40 -23.22
N LEU A 192 1.12 -4.22 -23.20
CA LEU A 192 -0.32 -4.07 -23.03
C LEU A 192 -1.13 -4.80 -24.12
N PRO A 193 -0.72 -4.80 -25.40
CA PRO A 193 -1.36 -5.63 -26.41
C PRO A 193 -1.33 -7.12 -26.09
N ALA A 194 -0.22 -7.66 -25.58
CA ALA A 194 -0.17 -9.05 -25.12
C ALA A 194 -1.07 -9.30 -23.92
N LEU A 195 -1.16 -8.35 -22.99
CA LEU A 195 -2.06 -8.46 -21.84
C LEU A 195 -3.53 -8.53 -22.28
N ALA A 196 -3.95 -7.63 -23.19
CA ALA A 196 -5.31 -7.57 -23.71
C ALA A 196 -5.69 -8.82 -24.54
N ARG A 197 -4.73 -9.57 -25.08
CA ARG A 197 -4.99 -10.87 -25.74
C ARG A 197 -5.29 -12.00 -24.74
N GLN A 198 -4.80 -11.90 -23.51
CA GLN A 198 -4.98 -12.94 -22.48
C GLN A 198 -6.18 -12.68 -21.57
N VAL A 199 -6.49 -11.40 -21.32
CA VAL A 199 -7.57 -10.99 -20.42
C VAL A 199 -8.43 -9.89 -21.04
N PRO A 200 -9.72 -9.79 -20.67
CA PRO A 200 -10.60 -8.75 -21.16
C PRO A 200 -10.33 -7.42 -20.44
N ALA A 201 -9.14 -6.84 -20.66
CA ALA A 201 -8.76 -5.56 -20.09
C ALA A 201 -9.64 -4.43 -20.65
N THR A 202 -10.19 -3.60 -19.76
CA THR A 202 -11.06 -2.47 -20.12
C THR A 202 -10.40 -1.11 -19.88
N GLY A 203 -9.31 -1.08 -19.10
CA GLY A 203 -8.50 0.11 -18.94
C GLY A 203 -7.50 0.03 -17.79
N THR A 204 -6.65 1.03 -17.68
CA THR A 204 -5.64 1.18 -16.63
C THR A 204 -6.16 2.13 -15.55
N VAL A 205 -6.18 1.67 -14.30
CA VAL A 205 -6.53 2.48 -13.12
C VAL A 205 -5.33 3.28 -12.64
N TYR A 206 -4.14 2.68 -12.68
CA TYR A 206 -2.91 3.32 -12.22
C TYR A 206 -1.70 2.76 -12.96
N TYR A 207 -0.77 3.63 -13.35
CA TYR A 207 0.52 3.30 -13.93
C TYR A 207 1.55 4.34 -13.50
N GLU A 208 2.66 3.91 -12.91
CA GLU A 208 3.74 4.80 -12.47
C GLU A 208 5.10 4.11 -12.60
N THR A 209 6.12 4.90 -12.93
CA THR A 209 7.51 4.44 -13.13
C THR A 209 8.53 5.30 -12.38
N ALA A 210 8.18 6.53 -12.02
CA ALA A 210 9.12 7.49 -11.45
C ALA A 210 9.66 7.03 -10.09
N ASP A 211 8.75 6.47 -9.28
CA ASP A 211 8.98 6.05 -7.90
C ASP A 211 9.71 4.69 -7.80
N LEU A 212 9.77 3.95 -8.91
CA LEU A 212 10.38 2.62 -8.99
C LEU A 212 11.65 2.62 -9.85
N ARG A 213 12.55 3.57 -9.59
CA ARG A 213 13.87 3.67 -10.24
C ARG A 213 15.03 3.15 -9.39
#